data_AF-A0A2A2RIU9-F1
#
_entry.id   AF-A0A2A2RIU9-F1
#
_cell.length_a   1.000
_cell.length_b   1.000
_cell.length_c   1.000
_cell.angle_alpha   90.00
_cell.angle_beta   90.00
_cell.angle_gamma   90.00
#
_symmetry.space_group_name_H-M   'P 1'
#
loop_
_entity.id
_entity.type
_entity.pdbx_description
1 polymer ?
#
loop_
_entity_poly.entity_id
_entity_poly.type
_entity_poly.pdbx_seq_one_letter_code
_entity_poly.pdbx_strand_id
1 'polypeptide(L)'
;LAEKAAPRQAALDVVKLILCSPSFLYLSEVTKESDRRLQSHDLATRLAYALWAAPPDEALLTSAASGKLTGDAELKKQVDRLLADERVNGFIHGFLDSWLNLRDLGGMPPPRESNRAYYAEDLPASMKAEVRLFFGEMLKENRPVTQFLRTEHTFVDKKLAKLYDLPAQKTLRLADGFQKVGLKGDKHRGGLLGMAAVLTVSANGVETSPVTRGAWVSENILGIKPPPPPDVVPVIEPDVSGTTTIRERLAKHSTDRACSECHRKIDPLGFSLESFDPVGQWRTTYPKPKKGAAPRIDTTGEFASGETYGDFAGFRDILHDKRNEQFTRHLIRSLLAYSTGRLMEPADEFAIDRIQAKVEKQGLGLRSLVVECLTSDVFRSR
;
A
#
# COMPACT_ATOMS: atom_id res chain seq x y z
N LEU A 1 1.29 42.09 -15.72
CA LEU A 1 2.72 42.39 -15.95
C LEU A 1 2.90 43.89 -15.83
N ALA A 2 3.85 44.38 -15.03
CA ALA A 2 4.09 45.82 -14.92
C ALA A 2 4.68 46.34 -16.24
N GLU A 3 4.14 47.43 -16.79
CA GLU A 3 4.50 48.00 -18.11
C GLU A 3 5.98 48.42 -18.25
N LYS A 4 6.79 48.36 -17.18
CA LYS A 4 8.21 48.75 -17.17
C LYS A 4 9.14 47.64 -16.65
N ALA A 5 8.68 46.40 -16.58
CA ALA A 5 9.54 45.30 -16.15
C ALA A 5 10.69 45.08 -17.15
N ALA A 6 11.92 44.93 -16.64
CA ALA A 6 13.05 44.52 -17.47
C ALA A 6 12.75 43.15 -18.15
N PRO A 7 13.28 42.85 -19.36
CA PRO A 7 12.94 41.63 -20.10
C PRO A 7 13.08 40.35 -19.27
N ARG A 8 14.14 40.25 -18.46
CA ARG A 8 14.35 39.13 -17.54
C ARG A 8 13.24 39.00 -16.48
N GLN A 9 12.81 40.13 -15.90
CA GLN A 9 11.74 40.13 -14.90
C GLN A 9 10.40 39.74 -15.53
N ALA A 10 10.10 40.25 -16.73
CA ALA A 10 8.91 39.85 -17.46
C ALA A 10 8.89 38.35 -17.76
N ALA A 11 10.01 37.76 -18.19
CA ALA A 11 10.13 36.32 -18.40
C ALA A 11 9.91 35.52 -17.09
N LEU A 12 10.51 35.96 -15.97
CA LEU A 12 10.30 35.32 -14.66
C LEU A 12 8.84 35.41 -14.20
N ASP A 13 8.17 36.54 -14.41
CA ASP A 13 6.79 36.74 -14.02
C ASP A 13 5.84 35.88 -14.87
N VAL A 14 6.13 35.71 -16.17
CA VAL A 14 5.39 34.77 -17.04
C VAL A 14 5.56 33.34 -16.57
N VAL A 15 6.80 32.90 -16.29
CA VAL A 15 7.04 31.54 -15.77
C VAL A 15 6.33 31.33 -14.43
N LYS A 16 6.38 32.31 -13.51
CA LYS A 16 5.62 32.26 -12.25
C LYS A 16 4.12 32.12 -12.50
N LEU A 17 3.56 32.89 -13.43
CA LEU A 17 2.14 32.83 -13.76
C LEU A 17 1.74 31.47 -14.32
N ILE A 18 2.58 30.87 -15.17
CA ILE A 18 2.38 29.51 -15.68
C ILE A 18 2.40 28.51 -14.52
N LEU A 19 3.42 28.54 -13.67
CA LEU A 19 3.59 27.58 -12.57
C LEU A 19 2.53 27.70 -11.47
N CYS A 20 1.92 28.89 -11.30
CA CYS A 20 0.85 29.13 -10.35
C CYS A 20 -0.56 29.00 -10.97
N SER A 21 -0.66 28.74 -12.27
CA SER A 21 -1.96 28.60 -12.94
C SER A 21 -2.67 27.30 -12.49
N PRO A 22 -3.99 27.34 -12.20
CA PRO A 22 -4.76 26.13 -11.97
C PRO A 22 -4.62 25.10 -13.11
N SER A 23 -4.51 25.55 -14.37
CA SER A 23 -4.32 24.65 -15.52
C SER A 23 -2.95 23.97 -15.55
N PHE A 24 -1.97 24.45 -14.78
CA PHE A 24 -0.67 23.80 -14.58
C PHE A 24 -0.69 22.88 -13.35
N LEU A 25 -1.36 23.30 -12.28
CA LEU A 25 -1.42 22.57 -11.01
C LEU A 25 -2.42 21.39 -11.03
N TYR A 26 -3.46 21.50 -11.84
CA TYR A 26 -4.53 20.50 -11.95
C TYR A 26 -4.65 19.97 -13.36
N LEU A 27 -5.09 18.71 -13.50
CA LEU A 27 -5.52 18.16 -14.77
C LEU A 27 -6.88 18.78 -15.13
N SER A 28 -6.84 19.93 -15.79
CA SER A 28 -8.05 20.59 -16.29
C SER A 28 -8.57 19.87 -17.52
N GLU A 29 -9.79 19.33 -17.43
CA GLU A 29 -10.46 18.67 -18.55
C GLU A 29 -10.97 19.70 -19.56
N VAL A 30 -10.82 19.43 -20.85
CA VAL A 30 -11.42 20.24 -21.94
C VAL A 30 -12.76 19.68 -22.41
N THR A 31 -13.11 18.46 -22.00
CA THR A 31 -14.43 17.86 -22.16
C THR A 31 -15.49 18.76 -21.53
N LYS A 32 -16.58 18.99 -22.25
CA LYS A 32 -17.68 19.86 -21.78
C LYS A 32 -18.25 19.32 -20.47
N GLU A 33 -18.63 20.21 -19.57
CA GLU A 33 -19.23 19.84 -18.27
C GLU A 33 -20.51 19.00 -18.41
N SER A 34 -21.26 19.17 -19.49
CA SER A 34 -22.45 18.36 -19.79
C SER A 34 -22.13 16.89 -20.14
N ASP A 35 -20.90 16.60 -20.56
CA ASP A 35 -20.50 15.27 -21.02
C ASP A 35 -19.98 14.44 -19.85
N ARG A 36 -20.69 13.34 -19.55
CA ARG A 36 -20.28 12.43 -18.47
C ARG A 36 -19.03 11.62 -18.78
N ARG A 37 -18.77 11.35 -20.07
CA ARG A 37 -17.61 10.58 -20.54
C ARG A 37 -16.53 11.51 -21.06
N LEU A 38 -15.30 11.23 -20.66
CA LEU A 38 -14.11 11.93 -21.14
C LEU A 38 -13.93 11.73 -22.65
N GLN A 39 -13.63 12.82 -23.32
CA GLN A 39 -13.18 12.80 -24.72
C GLN A 39 -11.71 12.39 -24.80
N SER A 40 -11.28 12.04 -26.02
CA SER A 40 -10.00 11.37 -26.27
C SER A 40 -8.78 12.07 -25.67
N HIS A 41 -8.71 13.41 -25.67
CA HIS A 41 -7.55 14.13 -25.14
C HIS A 41 -7.47 14.09 -23.61
N ASP A 42 -8.59 14.25 -22.91
CA ASP A 42 -8.63 14.15 -21.45
C ASP A 42 -8.38 12.70 -21.01
N LEU A 43 -8.91 11.72 -21.75
CA LEU A 43 -8.65 10.31 -21.49
C LEU A 43 -7.17 9.95 -21.70
N ALA A 44 -6.52 10.48 -22.75
CA ALA A 44 -5.08 10.32 -22.95
C ALA A 44 -4.26 10.91 -21.80
N THR A 45 -4.59 12.14 -21.39
CA THR A 45 -3.92 12.81 -20.27
C THR A 45 -4.08 12.03 -18.97
N ARG A 46 -5.32 11.65 -18.62
CA ARG A 46 -5.60 10.87 -17.40
C ARG A 46 -4.85 9.53 -17.42
N LEU A 47 -4.84 8.83 -18.56
CA LEU A 47 -4.12 7.57 -18.72
C LEU A 47 -2.60 7.71 -18.56
N ALA A 48 -2.02 8.75 -19.17
CA ALA A 48 -0.59 9.01 -19.07
C ALA A 48 -0.17 9.36 -17.63
N TYR A 49 -0.91 10.24 -16.95
CA TYR A 49 -0.58 10.58 -15.56
C TYR A 49 -0.85 9.42 -14.59
N ALA A 50 -1.89 8.61 -14.82
CA ALA A 50 -2.17 7.44 -14.00
C ALA A 50 -1.07 6.36 -14.10
N LEU A 51 -0.49 6.14 -15.29
CA LEU A 51 0.51 5.08 -15.50
C LEU A 51 1.95 5.57 -15.41
N TRP A 52 2.25 6.77 -15.90
CA TRP A 52 3.61 7.29 -16.03
C TRP A 52 3.93 8.46 -15.10
N ALA A 53 2.92 9.03 -14.42
CA ALA A 53 3.06 10.30 -13.69
C ALA A 53 3.72 11.40 -14.55
N ALA A 54 3.45 11.37 -15.86
CA ALA A 54 4.06 12.22 -16.87
C ALA A 54 3.06 12.52 -18.01
N PRO A 55 3.30 13.58 -18.81
CA PRO A 55 2.45 13.90 -19.95
C PRO A 55 2.36 12.76 -20.99
N PRO A 56 1.27 12.69 -21.77
CA PRO A 56 1.12 11.71 -22.85
C PRO A 56 2.21 11.89 -23.91
N ASP A 57 2.68 10.78 -24.45
CA ASP A 57 3.62 10.80 -25.58
C ASP A 57 2.91 11.02 -26.92
N GLU A 58 3.69 11.23 -27.98
CA GLU A 58 3.17 11.52 -29.32
C GLU A 58 2.24 10.40 -29.85
N ALA A 59 2.55 9.13 -29.55
CA ALA A 59 1.71 8.01 -29.95
C ALA A 59 0.33 8.04 -29.28
N LEU A 60 0.28 8.34 -27.97
CA LEU A 60 -0.98 8.47 -27.25
C LEU A 60 -1.78 9.70 -27.71
N LEU A 61 -1.09 10.82 -27.97
CA LEU A 61 -1.70 12.04 -28.52
C LEU A 61 -2.25 11.83 -29.92
N THR A 62 -1.56 11.08 -30.78
CA THR A 62 -2.02 10.74 -32.13
C THR A 62 -3.25 9.83 -32.08
N SER A 63 -3.24 8.83 -31.19
CA SER A 63 -4.44 8.01 -30.93
C SER A 63 -5.62 8.87 -30.48
N ALA A 64 -5.37 9.82 -29.57
CA ALA A 64 -6.40 10.73 -29.09
C ALA A 64 -6.96 11.64 -30.22
N ALA A 65 -6.08 12.24 -31.01
CA ALA A 65 -6.44 13.11 -32.13
C ALA A 65 -7.25 12.37 -33.21
N SER A 66 -7.01 11.07 -33.39
CA SER A 66 -7.79 10.24 -34.33
C SER A 66 -9.20 9.90 -33.84
N GLY A 67 -9.55 10.22 -32.59
CA GLY A 67 -10.83 9.85 -31.96
C GLY A 67 -10.93 8.39 -31.50
N LYS A 68 -10.00 7.52 -31.91
CA LYS A 68 -10.06 6.07 -31.66
C LYS A 68 -9.89 5.68 -30.19
N LEU A 69 -9.21 6.52 -29.39
CA LEU A 69 -8.88 6.20 -28.00
C LEU A 69 -10.10 5.95 -27.10
N THR A 70 -11.28 6.46 -27.46
CA THR A 70 -12.52 6.22 -26.70
C THR A 70 -13.06 4.79 -26.89
N GLY A 71 -12.62 4.08 -27.93
CA GLY A 71 -12.99 2.69 -28.20
C GLY A 71 -12.19 1.69 -27.36
N ASP A 72 -12.86 0.64 -26.90
CA ASP A 72 -12.31 -0.37 -25.97
C ASP A 72 -11.00 -1.00 -26.47
N ALA A 73 -10.95 -1.37 -27.75
CA ALA A 73 -9.81 -2.06 -28.32
C ALA A 73 -8.55 -1.17 -28.37
N GLU A 74 -8.70 0.10 -28.78
CA GLU A 74 -7.55 1.02 -28.84
C GLU A 74 -7.14 1.45 -27.42
N LEU A 75 -8.09 1.69 -26.52
CA LEU A 75 -7.76 2.02 -25.12
C LEU A 75 -6.96 0.90 -24.47
N LYS A 76 -7.43 -0.35 -24.57
CA LYS A 76 -6.72 -1.51 -24.01
C LYS A 76 -5.32 -1.64 -24.59
N LYS A 77 -5.17 -1.49 -25.91
CA LYS A 77 -3.87 -1.51 -26.58
C LYS A 77 -2.93 -0.42 -26.05
N GLN A 78 -3.43 0.80 -25.83
CA GLN A 78 -2.63 1.88 -25.27
C GLN A 78 -2.26 1.61 -23.81
N VAL A 79 -3.19 1.15 -22.98
CA VAL A 79 -2.89 0.73 -21.59
C VAL A 79 -1.77 -0.31 -21.58
N ASP A 80 -1.87 -1.35 -22.41
CA ASP A 80 -0.87 -2.41 -22.49
C ASP A 80 0.51 -1.89 -22.92
N ARG A 81 0.55 -0.96 -23.88
CA ARG A 81 1.77 -0.30 -24.33
C ARG A 81 2.42 0.52 -23.21
N LEU A 82 1.63 1.34 -22.51
CA LEU A 82 2.11 2.18 -21.42
C LEU A 82 2.64 1.33 -20.25
N LEU A 83 1.99 0.21 -19.95
CA LEU A 83 2.44 -0.76 -18.94
C LEU A 83 3.73 -1.50 -19.31
N ALA A 84 4.12 -1.52 -20.57
CA ALA A 84 5.36 -2.15 -21.04
C ALA A 84 6.57 -1.20 -21.02
N ASP A 85 6.34 0.10 -20.82
CA ASP A 85 7.37 1.14 -20.81
C ASP A 85 7.94 1.34 -19.40
N GLU A 86 9.24 1.65 -19.28
CA GLU A 86 9.91 1.86 -17.99
C GLU A 86 9.32 3.01 -17.17
N ARG A 87 8.66 3.97 -17.82
CA ARG A 87 7.94 5.06 -17.13
C ARG A 87 6.79 4.56 -16.25
N VAL A 88 6.34 3.31 -16.39
CA VAL A 88 5.38 2.68 -15.48
C VAL A 88 5.85 2.69 -14.01
N ASN A 89 7.15 2.87 -13.77
CA ASN A 89 7.68 3.08 -12.41
C ASN A 89 7.06 4.30 -11.71
N GLY A 90 6.58 5.31 -12.45
CA GLY A 90 5.80 6.42 -11.89
C GLY A 90 4.54 5.94 -11.18
N PHE A 91 3.75 5.07 -11.83
CA PHE A 91 2.60 4.40 -11.23
C PHE A 91 3.00 3.51 -10.06
N ILE A 92 4.00 2.64 -10.24
CA ILE A 92 4.42 1.70 -9.18
C ILE A 92 4.80 2.46 -7.91
N HIS A 93 5.60 3.52 -8.04
CA HIS A 93 6.03 4.33 -6.90
C HIS A 93 4.85 5.08 -6.28
N GLY A 94 4.11 5.84 -7.10
CA GLY A 94 3.02 6.69 -6.60
C GLY A 94 1.88 5.88 -5.98
N PHE A 95 1.51 4.76 -6.61
CA PHE A 95 0.44 3.90 -6.12
C PHE A 95 0.83 3.23 -4.80
N LEU A 96 2.04 2.65 -4.70
CA LEU A 96 2.47 2.00 -3.46
C LEU A 96 2.71 3.00 -2.32
N ASP A 97 3.23 4.19 -2.63
CA ASP A 97 3.39 5.27 -1.67
C ASP A 97 2.04 5.72 -1.09
N SER A 98 0.96 5.65 -1.87
CA SER A 98 -0.41 5.98 -1.44
C SER A 98 -1.13 4.80 -0.77
N TRP A 99 -1.13 3.62 -1.39
CA TRP A 99 -1.88 2.45 -0.94
C TRP A 99 -1.28 1.83 0.31
N LEU A 100 0.04 1.76 0.41
CA LEU A 100 0.72 1.13 1.55
C LEU A 100 1.37 2.16 2.49
N ASN A 101 1.05 3.44 2.31
CA ASN A 101 1.64 4.57 3.03
C ASN A 101 3.19 4.62 2.95
N LEU A 102 3.83 4.06 1.92
CA LEU A 102 5.30 4.00 1.87
C LEU A 102 5.97 5.38 1.85
N ARG A 103 5.23 6.44 1.51
CA ARG A 103 5.71 7.83 1.64
C ARG A 103 6.12 8.17 3.07
N ASP A 104 5.38 7.65 4.05
CA ASP A 104 5.55 7.96 5.48
C ASP A 104 6.68 7.15 6.12
N LEU A 105 7.24 6.18 5.40
CA LEU A 105 8.39 5.41 5.87
C LEU A 105 9.59 6.35 6.08
N GLY A 106 9.99 6.50 7.34
CA GLY A 106 11.03 7.42 7.81
C GLY A 106 10.50 8.68 8.51
N GLY A 107 9.19 8.95 8.47
CA GLY A 107 8.55 10.08 9.15
C GLY A 107 8.50 9.92 10.68
N MET A 108 8.34 8.69 11.16
CA MET A 108 8.45 8.31 12.58
C MET A 108 9.50 7.20 12.73
N PRO A 109 10.80 7.53 12.67
CA PRO A 109 11.85 6.51 12.68
C PRO A 109 12.05 5.92 14.09
N PRO A 110 12.55 4.69 14.18
CA PRO A 110 12.73 4.01 15.45
C PRO A 110 13.90 4.53 16.28
N PRO A 111 13.93 4.32 17.61
CA PRO A 111 14.98 4.86 18.47
C PRO A 111 16.37 4.40 18.01
N ARG A 112 17.31 5.35 17.88
CA ARG A 112 18.65 5.10 17.34
C ARG A 112 19.46 4.13 18.19
N GLU A 113 19.25 4.14 19.49
CA GLU A 113 19.98 3.31 20.45
C GLU A 113 19.75 1.83 20.21
N SER A 114 18.49 1.46 19.91
CA SER A 114 18.07 0.08 19.66
C SER A 114 18.10 -0.30 18.17
N ASN A 115 18.03 0.67 17.26
CA ASN A 115 17.89 0.42 15.81
C ASN A 115 19.01 1.07 14.97
N ARG A 116 20.27 0.95 15.39
CA ARG A 116 21.41 1.56 14.67
C ARG A 116 21.50 1.16 13.19
N ALA A 117 21.23 -0.10 12.88
CA ALA A 117 21.29 -0.62 11.51
C ALA A 117 20.30 0.08 10.58
N TYR A 118 19.12 0.48 11.08
CA TYR A 118 18.13 1.23 10.32
C TYR A 118 18.72 2.50 9.69
N TYR A 119 19.52 3.23 10.45
CA TYR A 119 20.17 4.46 10.02
C TYR A 119 21.46 4.21 9.25
N ALA A 120 22.33 3.34 9.79
CA ALA A 120 23.65 3.09 9.20
C ALA A 120 23.57 2.43 7.82
N GLU A 121 22.54 1.61 7.59
CA GLU A 121 22.35 0.88 6.34
C GLU A 121 21.32 1.55 5.41
N ASP A 122 20.70 2.68 5.79
CA ASP A 122 19.57 3.28 5.05
C ASP A 122 18.49 2.23 4.69
N LEU A 123 18.02 1.52 5.72
CA LEU A 123 17.01 0.47 5.53
C LEU A 123 15.73 0.97 4.85
N PRO A 124 15.23 2.21 5.04
CA PRO A 124 14.05 2.69 4.34
C PRO A 124 14.15 2.60 2.81
N ALA A 125 15.33 2.88 2.23
CA ALA A 125 15.53 2.76 0.80
C ALA A 125 15.39 1.31 0.34
N SER A 126 16.05 0.37 1.03
CA SER A 126 15.97 -1.06 0.71
C SER A 126 14.56 -1.61 0.91
N MET A 127 13.88 -1.23 2.00
CA MET A 127 12.50 -1.60 2.30
C MET A 127 11.54 -1.16 1.18
N LYS A 128 11.61 0.09 0.70
CA LYS A 128 10.78 0.56 -0.42
C LYS A 128 11.09 -0.20 -1.71
N ALA A 129 12.37 -0.46 -1.97
CA ALA A 129 12.80 -1.17 -3.17
C ALA A 129 12.27 -2.61 -3.22
N GLU A 130 12.25 -3.35 -2.11
CA GLU A 130 11.63 -4.69 -2.04
C GLU A 130 10.18 -4.66 -2.54
N VAL A 131 9.35 -3.79 -1.96
CA VAL A 131 7.91 -3.73 -2.29
C VAL A 131 7.71 -3.34 -3.76
N ARG A 132 8.50 -2.39 -4.27
CA ARG A 132 8.44 -1.91 -5.66
C ARG A 132 8.87 -2.99 -6.65
N LEU A 133 9.95 -3.72 -6.38
CA LEU A 133 10.41 -4.84 -7.20
C LEU A 133 9.39 -5.98 -7.21
N PHE A 134 8.83 -6.32 -6.04
CA PHE A 134 7.79 -7.33 -5.93
C PHE A 134 6.55 -6.95 -6.74
N PHE A 135 6.02 -5.74 -6.55
CA PHE A 135 4.87 -5.26 -7.31
C PHE A 135 5.16 -5.19 -8.82
N GLY A 136 6.35 -4.73 -9.21
CA GLY A 136 6.78 -4.68 -10.61
C GLY A 136 6.82 -6.06 -11.26
N GLU A 137 7.32 -7.08 -10.56
CA GLU A 137 7.26 -8.47 -11.04
C GLU A 137 5.82 -8.96 -11.15
N MET A 138 5.01 -8.74 -10.11
CA MET A 138 3.59 -9.12 -10.10
C MET A 138 2.84 -8.53 -11.31
N LEU A 139 3.13 -7.28 -11.65
CA LEU A 139 2.52 -6.56 -12.77
C LEU A 139 3.05 -7.07 -14.12
N LYS A 140 4.37 -7.24 -14.25
CA LYS A 140 5.01 -7.71 -15.48
C LYS A 140 4.58 -9.12 -15.86
N GLU A 141 4.50 -10.00 -14.87
CA GLU A 141 4.20 -11.42 -15.07
C GLU A 141 2.70 -11.75 -14.89
N ASN A 142 1.88 -10.73 -14.69
CA ASN A 142 0.43 -10.85 -14.46
C ASN A 142 0.07 -11.88 -13.38
N ARG A 143 0.82 -11.88 -12.27
CA ARG A 143 0.64 -12.87 -11.20
C ARG A 143 -0.65 -12.62 -10.42
N PRO A 144 -1.28 -13.67 -9.86
CA PRO A 144 -2.49 -13.55 -9.05
C PRO A 144 -2.30 -12.60 -7.88
N VAL A 145 -3.17 -11.60 -7.73
CA VAL A 145 -3.07 -10.59 -6.66
C VAL A 145 -3.11 -11.19 -5.26
N THR A 146 -3.65 -12.39 -5.10
CA THR A 146 -3.60 -13.14 -3.83
C THR A 146 -2.18 -13.39 -3.34
N GLN A 147 -1.17 -13.34 -4.22
CA GLN A 147 0.24 -13.44 -3.82
C GLN A 147 0.74 -12.25 -2.99
N PHE A 148 0.03 -11.11 -3.01
CA PHE A 148 0.26 -10.03 -2.04
C PHE A 148 -0.05 -10.44 -0.60
N LEU A 149 -0.97 -11.37 -0.40
CA LEU A 149 -1.29 -11.91 0.93
C LEU A 149 -0.29 -13.01 1.30
N ARG A 150 0.05 -13.89 0.36
CA ARG A 150 0.97 -15.01 0.60
C ARG A 150 1.77 -15.36 -0.65
N THR A 151 3.10 -15.37 -0.53
CA THR A 151 4.01 -15.81 -1.58
C THR A 151 5.19 -16.58 -0.99
N GLU A 152 5.88 -17.37 -1.81
CA GLU A 152 7.06 -18.17 -1.45
C GLU A 152 8.37 -17.54 -1.89
N HIS A 153 8.38 -16.26 -2.25
CA HIS A 153 9.59 -15.52 -2.60
C HIS A 153 9.51 -14.06 -2.18
N THR A 154 10.66 -13.41 -2.11
CA THR A 154 10.76 -11.94 -2.00
C THR A 154 12.01 -11.43 -2.71
N PHE A 155 12.19 -10.11 -2.72
CA PHE A 155 13.39 -9.43 -3.20
C PHE A 155 14.17 -8.87 -2.02
N VAL A 156 15.43 -9.26 -1.87
CA VAL A 156 16.32 -8.73 -0.84
C VAL A 156 17.65 -8.28 -1.41
N ASP A 157 18.16 -7.19 -0.88
CA ASP A 157 19.58 -6.89 -0.93
C ASP A 157 20.30 -7.49 0.29
N LYS A 158 21.61 -7.26 0.41
CA LYS A 158 22.40 -7.73 1.57
C LYS A 158 21.84 -7.26 2.92
N LYS A 159 21.28 -6.05 2.97
CA LYS A 159 20.80 -5.41 4.20
C LYS A 159 19.49 -6.04 4.67
N LEU A 160 18.53 -6.19 3.77
CA LEU A 160 17.26 -6.87 4.05
C LEU A 160 17.46 -8.36 4.32
N ALA A 161 18.37 -9.03 3.60
CA ALA A 161 18.67 -10.43 3.87
C ALA A 161 19.15 -10.63 5.32
N LYS A 162 19.95 -9.69 5.85
CA LYS A 162 20.40 -9.68 7.25
C LYS A 162 19.25 -9.34 8.21
N LEU A 163 18.44 -8.32 7.93
CA LEU A 163 17.27 -7.97 8.74
C LEU A 163 16.28 -9.13 8.87
N TYR A 164 16.12 -9.90 7.79
CA TYR A 164 15.17 -11.02 7.72
C TYR A 164 15.76 -12.33 8.23
N ASP A 165 17.05 -12.36 8.59
CA ASP A 165 17.79 -13.55 8.95
C ASP A 165 17.74 -14.66 7.88
N LEU A 166 17.70 -14.26 6.60
CA LEU A 166 17.62 -15.21 5.49
C LEU A 166 18.99 -15.85 5.20
N PRO A 167 19.06 -17.11 4.74
CA PRO A 167 20.32 -17.76 4.36
C PRO A 167 21.14 -16.96 3.34
N ALA A 168 20.46 -16.22 2.46
CA ALA A 168 21.07 -15.35 1.46
C ALA A 168 21.99 -14.28 2.07
N GLN A 169 21.82 -13.92 3.36
CA GLN A 169 22.71 -13.00 4.05
C GLN A 169 24.15 -13.51 4.12
N LYS A 170 24.40 -14.82 3.97
CA LYS A 170 25.75 -15.40 4.03
C LYS A 170 26.50 -15.28 2.70
N THR A 171 25.77 -15.25 1.59
CA THR A 171 26.34 -15.30 0.23
C THR A 171 26.26 -13.98 -0.51
N LEU A 172 25.23 -13.17 -0.26
CA LEU A 172 25.06 -11.86 -0.90
C LEU A 172 26.17 -10.89 -0.49
N ARG A 173 26.64 -10.09 -1.43
CA ARG A 173 27.53 -8.94 -1.23
C ARG A 173 26.76 -7.66 -1.51
N LEU A 174 27.24 -6.53 -0.99
CA LEU A 174 26.62 -5.23 -1.25
C LEU A 174 26.54 -4.90 -2.75
N ALA A 175 27.55 -5.29 -3.53
CA ALA A 175 27.60 -5.04 -4.97
C ALA A 175 26.62 -5.87 -5.80
N ASP A 176 26.05 -6.95 -5.24
CA ASP A 176 25.13 -7.83 -5.97
C ASP A 176 23.71 -7.20 -6.10
N GLY A 177 23.44 -6.12 -5.34
CA GLY A 177 22.14 -5.44 -5.36
C GLY A 177 21.00 -6.33 -4.86
N PHE A 178 19.80 -6.08 -5.39
CA PHE A 178 18.61 -6.87 -5.07
C PHE A 178 18.59 -8.20 -5.82
N GLN A 179 18.27 -9.26 -5.10
CA GLN A 179 18.12 -10.60 -5.64
C GLN A 179 16.75 -11.17 -5.25
N LYS A 180 16.11 -11.87 -6.19
CA LYS A 180 14.93 -12.66 -5.90
C LYS A 180 15.35 -13.92 -5.15
N VAL A 181 14.79 -14.15 -3.97
CA VAL A 181 15.13 -15.29 -3.11
C VAL A 181 13.87 -16.08 -2.74
N GLY A 182 14.00 -17.40 -2.66
CA GLY A 182 12.93 -18.28 -2.18
C GLY A 182 12.78 -18.20 -0.66
N LEU A 183 11.54 -18.28 -0.20
CA LEU A 183 11.12 -18.30 1.21
C LEU A 183 10.60 -19.69 1.63
N LYS A 184 10.96 -20.74 0.88
CA LYS A 184 10.50 -22.11 1.17
C LYS A 184 10.94 -22.53 2.57
N GLY A 185 9.98 -22.83 3.43
CA GLY A 185 10.20 -23.21 4.83
C GLY A 185 10.29 -22.03 5.81
N ASP A 186 10.29 -20.79 5.32
CA ASP A 186 10.18 -19.59 6.15
C ASP A 186 8.70 -19.35 6.50
N LYS A 187 8.38 -19.36 7.79
CA LYS A 187 7.02 -19.09 8.30
C LYS A 187 6.78 -17.62 8.64
N HIS A 188 7.83 -16.81 8.65
CA HIS A 188 7.84 -15.42 9.10
C HIS A 188 7.74 -14.43 7.93
N ARG A 189 8.13 -14.83 6.72
CA ARG A 189 8.10 -13.98 5.52
C ARG A 189 7.11 -14.50 4.48
N GLY A 190 6.83 -13.66 3.49
CA GLY A 190 5.94 -13.95 2.37
C GLY A 190 4.66 -13.12 2.40
N GLY A 191 4.40 -12.44 1.29
CA GLY A 191 3.34 -11.44 1.16
C GLY A 191 3.72 -10.08 1.77
N LEU A 192 2.89 -9.07 1.56
CA LEU A 192 3.09 -7.68 2.02
C LEU A 192 3.27 -7.60 3.54
N LEU A 193 2.50 -8.39 4.30
CA LEU A 193 2.53 -8.39 5.76
C LEU A 193 3.82 -8.97 6.35
N GLY A 194 4.63 -9.66 5.53
CA GLY A 194 5.97 -10.13 5.90
C GLY A 194 7.09 -9.16 5.54
N MET A 195 6.80 -8.06 4.82
CA MET A 195 7.81 -7.10 4.37
C MET A 195 8.05 -6.01 5.42
N ALA A 196 9.32 -5.69 5.68
CA ALA A 196 9.68 -4.69 6.69
C ALA A 196 9.16 -3.29 6.40
N ALA A 197 8.98 -2.91 5.13
CA ALA A 197 8.37 -1.63 4.78
C ALA A 197 6.99 -1.47 5.42
N VAL A 198 6.13 -2.49 5.25
CA VAL A 198 4.78 -2.55 5.81
C VAL A 198 4.81 -2.64 7.33
N LEU A 199 5.68 -3.48 7.89
CA LEU A 199 5.81 -3.66 9.34
C LEU A 199 6.32 -2.40 10.06
N THR A 200 7.13 -1.59 9.37
CA THR A 200 7.69 -0.34 9.89
C THR A 200 6.69 0.81 9.78
N VAL A 201 6.04 0.99 8.62
CA VAL A 201 5.07 2.09 8.44
C VAL A 201 3.80 1.89 9.30
N SER A 202 3.46 0.64 9.59
CA SER A 202 2.34 0.29 10.49
C SER A 202 2.71 0.28 11.98
N ALA A 203 3.95 0.65 12.34
CA ALA A 203 4.38 0.88 13.72
C ALA A 203 4.25 2.37 14.10
N ASN A 204 4.40 2.70 15.40
CA ASN A 204 4.36 4.09 15.88
C ASN A 204 5.75 4.74 15.99
N GLY A 205 6.75 4.16 15.30
CA GLY A 205 8.16 4.57 15.36
C GLY A 205 8.88 4.07 16.62
N VAL A 206 8.38 4.36 17.82
CA VAL A 206 9.09 4.07 19.07
C VAL A 206 8.94 2.61 19.50
N GLU A 207 7.73 2.09 19.41
CA GLU A 207 7.35 0.73 19.83
C GLU A 207 6.44 0.08 18.78
N THR A 208 6.15 -1.21 18.97
CA THR A 208 5.08 -1.86 18.22
C THR A 208 3.72 -1.50 18.84
N SER A 209 2.68 -1.43 18.00
CA SER A 209 1.31 -1.21 18.44
C SER A 209 0.41 -2.17 17.68
N PRO A 210 -0.15 -3.21 18.34
CA PRO A 210 -1.09 -4.12 17.69
C PRO A 210 -2.31 -3.38 17.16
N VAL A 211 -2.77 -2.33 17.86
CA VAL A 211 -3.93 -1.54 17.42
C VAL A 211 -3.60 -0.80 16.12
N THR A 212 -2.44 -0.15 16.04
CA THR A 212 -2.01 0.59 14.84
C THR A 212 -1.79 -0.35 13.66
N ARG A 213 -1.13 -1.50 13.90
CA ARG A 213 -0.93 -2.53 12.88
C ARG A 213 -2.24 -3.14 12.41
N GLY A 214 -3.13 -3.47 13.34
CA GLY A 214 -4.44 -4.02 13.03
C GLY A 214 -5.31 -3.04 12.25
N ALA A 215 -5.29 -1.76 12.61
CA ALA A 215 -5.98 -0.70 11.87
C ALA A 215 -5.41 -0.56 10.46
N TRP A 216 -4.08 -0.59 10.32
CA TRP A 216 -3.42 -0.55 9.02
C TRP A 216 -3.82 -1.75 8.14
N VAL A 217 -3.87 -2.97 8.69
CA VAL A 217 -4.33 -4.17 7.95
C VAL A 217 -5.80 -4.04 7.56
N SER A 218 -6.65 -3.61 8.49
CA SER A 218 -8.08 -3.41 8.24
C SER A 218 -8.30 -2.44 7.07
N GLU A 219 -7.60 -1.31 7.07
CA GLU A 219 -7.78 -0.26 6.08
C GLU A 219 -7.11 -0.61 4.74
N ASN A 220 -5.81 -0.96 4.75
CA ASN A 220 -5.01 -1.08 3.53
C ASN A 220 -5.06 -2.48 2.88
N ILE A 221 -5.47 -3.52 3.63
CA ILE A 221 -5.61 -4.88 3.09
C ILE A 221 -7.08 -5.25 2.91
N LEU A 222 -7.94 -4.95 3.89
CA LEU A 222 -9.35 -5.36 3.87
C LEU A 222 -10.32 -4.26 3.40
N GLY A 223 -9.85 -3.02 3.24
CA GLY A 223 -10.68 -1.89 2.82
C GLY A 223 -11.74 -1.48 3.84
N ILE A 224 -11.57 -1.84 5.10
CA ILE A 224 -12.46 -1.46 6.20
C ILE A 224 -11.75 -0.37 7.00
N LYS A 225 -12.19 0.88 6.84
CA LYS A 225 -11.70 2.00 7.64
C LYS A 225 -12.26 1.91 9.07
N PRO A 226 -11.42 1.73 10.10
CA PRO A 226 -11.88 1.78 11.47
C PRO A 226 -12.45 3.17 11.79
N PRO A 227 -13.50 3.28 12.63
CA PRO A 227 -13.95 4.59 13.09
C PRO A 227 -12.82 5.28 13.88
N PRO A 228 -12.74 6.63 13.84
CA PRO A 228 -11.81 7.34 14.70
C PRO A 228 -12.09 6.98 16.18
N PRO A 229 -11.06 7.02 17.04
CA PRO A 229 -11.27 6.83 18.47
C PRO A 229 -12.27 7.88 18.99
N PRO A 230 -13.12 7.54 19.97
CA PRO A 230 -14.07 8.49 20.55
C PRO A 230 -13.35 9.74 21.10
N ASP A 231 -13.91 10.93 20.85
CA ASP A 231 -13.35 12.22 21.32
C ASP A 231 -13.26 12.31 22.85
N VAL A 232 -14.09 11.53 23.55
CA VAL A 232 -14.11 11.43 25.01
C VAL A 232 -13.86 9.97 25.38
N VAL A 233 -12.59 9.60 25.53
CA VAL A 233 -12.26 8.46 26.37
C VAL A 233 -12.57 8.90 27.80
N PRO A 234 -13.46 8.23 28.55
CA PRO A 234 -13.66 8.54 29.96
C PRO A 234 -12.29 8.59 30.65
N VAL A 235 -12.04 9.60 31.48
CA VAL A 235 -10.76 9.80 32.22
C VAL A 235 -10.40 8.58 33.10
N ILE A 236 -11.32 7.64 33.26
CA ILE A 236 -11.06 6.31 33.78
C ILE A 236 -10.26 5.54 32.72
N GLU A 237 -8.98 5.87 32.56
CA GLU A 237 -8.04 4.92 31.99
C GLU A 237 -8.18 3.62 32.80
N PRO A 238 -8.51 2.49 32.16
CA PRO A 238 -8.62 1.24 32.88
C PRO A 238 -7.32 1.01 33.64
N ASP A 239 -7.41 0.51 34.89
CA ASP A 239 -6.22 0.28 35.70
C ASP A 239 -5.37 -0.84 35.08
N VAL A 240 -4.43 -0.45 34.22
CA VAL A 240 -3.47 -1.33 33.57
C VAL A 240 -2.30 -1.69 34.49
N SER A 241 -2.35 -1.31 35.78
CA SER A 241 -1.37 -1.75 36.77
C SER A 241 -1.27 -3.28 36.80
N GLY A 242 -0.05 -3.78 36.98
CA GLY A 242 0.25 -5.22 36.97
C GLY A 242 0.25 -5.89 35.59
N THR A 243 -0.06 -5.19 34.50
CA THR A 243 0.12 -5.75 33.15
C THR A 243 1.58 -5.75 32.75
N THR A 244 2.02 -6.87 32.20
CA THR A 244 3.40 -7.10 31.75
C THR A 244 3.52 -7.11 30.22
N THR A 245 2.41 -7.33 29.53
CA THR A 245 2.34 -7.39 28.06
C THR A 245 1.34 -6.39 27.49
N ILE A 246 1.53 -6.02 26.22
CA ILE A 246 0.56 -5.19 25.48
C ILE A 246 -0.80 -5.89 25.37
N ARG A 247 -0.81 -7.23 25.26
CA ARG A 247 -2.05 -8.03 25.22
C ARG A 247 -2.87 -7.88 26.49
N GLU A 248 -2.23 -8.00 27.66
CA GLU A 248 -2.92 -7.82 28.95
C GLU A 248 -3.44 -6.39 29.10
N ARG A 249 -2.66 -5.40 28.65
CA ARG A 249 -3.07 -3.98 28.65
C ARG A 249 -4.30 -3.76 27.79
N LEU A 250 -4.31 -4.29 26.57
CA LEU A 250 -5.46 -4.18 25.65
C LEU A 250 -6.67 -4.93 26.16
N ALA A 251 -6.50 -6.14 26.73
CA ALA A 251 -7.60 -6.90 27.30
C ALA A 251 -8.30 -6.13 28.44
N LYS A 252 -7.53 -5.46 29.30
CA LYS A 252 -8.07 -4.54 30.32
C LYS A 252 -8.70 -3.30 29.69
N HIS A 253 -8.12 -2.76 28.62
CA HIS A 253 -8.67 -1.59 27.94
C HIS A 253 -10.02 -1.88 27.27
N SER A 254 -10.15 -3.05 26.65
CA SER A 254 -11.34 -3.48 25.94
C SER A 254 -12.45 -4.01 26.86
N THR A 255 -12.35 -3.88 28.19
CA THR A 255 -13.48 -4.22 29.08
C THR A 255 -14.60 -3.20 29.02
N ASP A 256 -14.29 -1.96 28.63
CA ASP A 256 -15.30 -0.96 28.34
C ASP A 256 -16.07 -1.36 27.06
N ARG A 257 -17.40 -1.34 27.14
CA ARG A 257 -18.29 -1.69 26.02
C ARG A 257 -18.07 -0.76 24.81
N ALA A 258 -17.75 0.50 25.02
CA ALA A 258 -17.48 1.44 23.93
C ALA A 258 -16.20 1.07 23.16
N CYS A 259 -15.18 0.58 23.86
CA CYS A 259 -13.90 0.20 23.26
C CYS A 259 -13.96 -1.21 22.63
N SER A 260 -14.65 -2.16 23.27
CA SER A 260 -14.65 -3.57 22.85
C SER A 260 -15.16 -3.79 21.42
N GLU A 261 -16.15 -3.01 20.96
CA GLU A 261 -16.75 -3.14 19.63
C GLU A 261 -15.72 -2.95 18.50
N CYS A 262 -14.82 -1.99 18.65
CA CYS A 262 -13.76 -1.73 17.67
C CYS A 262 -12.58 -2.66 17.89
N HIS A 263 -12.13 -2.83 19.13
CA HIS A 263 -10.97 -3.66 19.47
C HIS A 263 -11.16 -5.13 19.05
N ARG A 264 -12.38 -5.68 19.13
CA ARG A 264 -12.70 -7.03 18.63
C ARG A 264 -12.42 -7.21 17.13
N LYS A 265 -12.47 -6.13 16.34
CA LYS A 265 -12.23 -6.17 14.89
C LYS A 265 -10.78 -5.81 14.52
N ILE A 266 -10.12 -5.00 15.34
CA ILE A 266 -8.81 -4.42 15.05
C ILE A 266 -7.68 -5.24 15.67
N ASP A 267 -7.75 -5.52 16.97
CA ASP A 267 -6.64 -6.11 17.71
C ASP A 267 -6.22 -7.48 17.17
N PRO A 268 -7.16 -8.38 16.80
CA PRO A 268 -6.81 -9.64 16.16
C PRO A 268 -6.15 -9.48 14.78
N LEU A 269 -6.11 -8.32 14.17
CA LEU A 269 -5.35 -8.13 12.92
C LEU A 269 -3.89 -7.72 13.20
N GLY A 270 -3.61 -7.19 14.39
CA GLY A 270 -2.27 -6.76 14.79
C GLY A 270 -1.52 -7.73 15.70
N PHE A 271 -2.24 -8.56 16.45
CA PHE A 271 -1.63 -9.51 17.39
C PHE A 271 -0.64 -10.48 16.75
N SER A 272 -0.96 -11.04 15.59
CA SER A 272 -0.04 -11.91 14.84
C SER A 272 1.25 -11.17 14.43
N LEU A 273 1.15 -9.87 14.17
CA LEU A 273 2.26 -9.03 13.74
C LEU A 273 3.16 -8.59 14.89
N GLU A 274 2.78 -8.81 16.16
CA GLU A 274 3.64 -8.48 17.29
C GLU A 274 4.93 -9.31 17.33
N SER A 275 4.97 -10.44 16.65
CA SER A 275 6.21 -11.21 16.41
C SER A 275 7.21 -10.49 15.51
N PHE A 276 6.91 -9.29 15.02
CA PHE A 276 7.88 -8.40 14.40
C PHE A 276 8.11 -7.18 15.28
N ASP A 277 9.37 -6.76 15.42
CA ASP A 277 9.72 -5.51 16.09
C ASP A 277 9.35 -4.28 15.22
N PRO A 278 9.64 -3.03 15.67
CA PRO A 278 9.29 -1.82 14.92
C PRO A 278 9.92 -1.70 13.53
N VAL A 279 11.02 -2.39 13.25
CA VAL A 279 11.68 -2.40 11.91
C VAL A 279 11.39 -3.67 11.12
N GLY A 280 10.53 -4.54 11.64
CA GLY A 280 10.13 -5.76 10.97
C GLY A 280 11.05 -6.96 11.22
N GLN A 281 11.95 -6.91 12.20
CA GLN A 281 12.76 -8.07 12.60
C GLN A 281 11.94 -9.04 13.44
N TRP A 282 12.12 -10.36 13.23
CA TRP A 282 11.38 -11.37 13.98
C TRP A 282 11.78 -11.43 15.45
N ARG A 283 10.80 -11.62 16.34
CA ARG A 283 10.98 -11.76 17.79
C ARG A 283 9.92 -12.68 18.41
N THR A 284 10.28 -13.30 19.53
CA THR A 284 9.39 -14.19 20.32
C THR A 284 9.11 -13.65 21.74
N THR A 285 9.82 -12.61 22.15
CA THR A 285 9.65 -11.91 23.43
C THR A 285 9.68 -10.40 23.24
N TYR A 286 8.97 -9.67 24.10
CA TYR A 286 9.09 -8.22 24.21
C TYR A 286 10.47 -7.81 24.77
N PRO A 287 10.88 -6.54 24.62
CA PRO A 287 12.09 -6.03 25.25
C PRO A 287 12.11 -6.34 26.75
N LYS A 288 13.26 -6.80 27.26
CA LYS A 288 13.39 -7.18 28.65
C LYS A 288 13.18 -5.97 29.57
N PRO A 289 12.26 -6.04 30.56
CA PRO A 289 12.09 -4.97 31.54
C PRO A 289 13.31 -4.88 32.48
N LYS A 290 13.44 -3.75 33.20
CA LYS A 290 14.53 -3.54 34.18
C LYS A 290 14.61 -4.61 35.27
N LYS A 291 13.47 -5.25 35.61
CA LYS A 291 13.36 -6.36 36.56
C LYS A 291 12.47 -7.44 35.95
N GLY A 292 12.87 -8.70 36.09
CA GLY A 292 12.13 -9.87 35.59
C GLY A 292 12.62 -10.41 34.24
N ALA A 293 11.93 -11.45 33.76
CA ALA A 293 12.17 -12.07 32.46
C ALA A 293 11.49 -11.25 31.34
N ALA A 294 11.98 -11.41 30.10
CA ALA A 294 11.34 -10.85 28.92
C ALA A 294 9.97 -11.53 28.71
N PRO A 295 8.85 -10.78 28.68
CA PRO A 295 7.54 -11.38 28.47
C PRO A 295 7.46 -12.02 27.08
N ARG A 296 6.84 -13.21 26.99
CA ARG A 296 6.59 -13.86 25.70
C ARG A 296 5.52 -13.12 24.91
N ILE A 297 5.66 -13.15 23.59
CA ILE A 297 4.67 -12.60 22.68
C ILE A 297 3.62 -13.69 22.44
N ASP A 298 2.35 -13.33 22.65
CA ASP A 298 1.20 -14.15 22.27
C ASP A 298 0.68 -13.65 20.92
N THR A 299 0.85 -14.49 19.90
CA THR A 299 0.42 -14.25 18.52
C THR A 299 -0.93 -14.85 18.19
N THR A 300 -1.67 -15.38 19.16
CA THR A 300 -2.97 -16.01 18.89
C THR A 300 -4.06 -14.96 18.68
N GLY A 301 -5.10 -15.27 17.91
CA GLY A 301 -6.23 -14.38 17.75
C GLY A 301 -7.43 -15.03 17.09
N GLU A 302 -8.55 -14.31 17.13
CA GLU A 302 -9.83 -14.73 16.59
C GLU A 302 -10.42 -13.58 15.78
N PHE A 303 -10.78 -13.84 14.53
CA PHE A 303 -11.50 -12.87 13.70
C PHE A 303 -12.93 -12.70 14.21
N ALA A 304 -13.56 -11.55 13.94
CA ALA A 304 -14.96 -11.31 14.32
C ALA A 304 -15.98 -12.31 13.72
N SER A 305 -15.56 -13.07 12.72
CA SER A 305 -16.29 -14.14 12.04
C SER A 305 -16.06 -15.53 12.63
N GLY A 306 -15.20 -15.66 13.65
CA GLY A 306 -14.97 -16.88 14.43
C GLY A 306 -13.75 -17.72 14.02
N GLU A 307 -13.08 -17.43 12.90
CA GLU A 307 -11.84 -18.12 12.55
C GLU A 307 -10.72 -17.75 13.53
N THR A 308 -9.99 -18.75 14.03
CA THR A 308 -8.87 -18.58 14.95
C THR A 308 -7.53 -18.89 14.29
N TYR A 309 -6.47 -18.25 14.75
CA TYR A 309 -5.10 -18.53 14.34
C TYR A 309 -4.16 -18.56 15.54
N GLY A 310 -3.09 -19.37 15.42
CA GLY A 310 -2.07 -19.53 16.47
C GLY A 310 -0.85 -18.63 16.29
N ASP A 311 -0.53 -18.29 15.04
CA ASP A 311 0.68 -17.58 14.66
C ASP A 311 0.48 -16.72 13.40
N PHE A 312 1.55 -16.03 12.98
CA PHE A 312 1.56 -15.20 11.79
C PHE A 312 1.25 -15.98 10.50
N ALA A 313 1.73 -17.22 10.39
CA ALA A 313 1.46 -18.05 9.21
C ALA A 313 -0.03 -18.39 9.10
N GLY A 314 -0.66 -18.84 10.20
CA GLY A 314 -2.09 -19.12 10.24
C GLY A 314 -2.94 -17.88 10.00
N PHE A 315 -2.55 -16.72 10.54
CA PHE A 315 -3.21 -15.44 10.27
C PHE A 315 -3.21 -15.10 8.78
N ARG A 316 -2.03 -15.21 8.15
CA ARG A 316 -1.87 -14.95 6.72
C ARG A 316 -2.67 -15.93 5.86
N ASP A 317 -2.72 -17.20 6.26
CA ASP A 317 -3.49 -18.24 5.57
C ASP A 317 -4.99 -17.92 5.61
N ILE A 318 -5.52 -17.42 6.73
CA ILE A 318 -6.92 -16.96 6.79
C ILE A 318 -7.17 -15.79 5.84
N LEU A 319 -6.28 -14.79 5.80
CA LEU A 319 -6.42 -13.67 4.87
C LEU A 319 -6.42 -14.15 3.42
N HIS A 320 -5.47 -15.01 3.07
CA HIS A 320 -5.34 -15.58 1.72
C HIS A 320 -6.55 -16.44 1.34
N ASP A 321 -6.97 -17.36 2.21
CA ASP A 321 -7.97 -18.38 1.86
C ASP A 321 -9.41 -17.90 2.02
N LYS A 322 -9.65 -16.96 2.95
CA LYS A 322 -11.00 -16.55 3.35
C LYS A 322 -11.31 -15.09 3.09
N ARG A 323 -10.31 -14.26 2.76
CA ARG A 323 -10.49 -12.82 2.49
C ARG A 323 -9.88 -12.37 1.16
N ASN A 324 -9.46 -13.28 0.28
CA ASN A 324 -8.92 -12.92 -1.04
C ASN A 324 -9.88 -12.08 -1.88
N GLU A 325 -11.18 -12.36 -1.83
CA GLU A 325 -12.20 -11.64 -2.57
C GLU A 325 -12.30 -10.19 -2.08
N GLN A 326 -12.42 -10.01 -0.77
CA GLN A 326 -12.42 -8.71 -0.11
C GLN A 326 -11.15 -7.92 -0.41
N PHE A 327 -9.99 -8.57 -0.35
CA PHE A 327 -8.71 -7.97 -0.69
C PHE A 327 -8.67 -7.52 -2.15
N THR A 328 -9.11 -8.38 -3.09
CA THR A 328 -9.14 -8.07 -4.53
C THR A 328 -10.06 -6.88 -4.81
N ARG A 329 -11.24 -6.87 -4.17
CA ARG A 329 -12.19 -5.76 -4.26
C ARG A 329 -11.58 -4.45 -3.74
N HIS A 330 -10.93 -4.50 -2.59
CA HIS A 330 -10.26 -3.33 -2.02
C HIS A 330 -9.14 -2.83 -2.93
N LEU A 331 -8.34 -3.73 -3.51
CA LEU A 331 -7.28 -3.36 -4.46
C LEU A 331 -7.84 -2.69 -5.71
N ILE A 332 -8.97 -3.15 -6.25
CA ILE A 332 -9.70 -2.48 -7.34
C ILE A 332 -10.12 -1.07 -6.91
N ARG A 333 -10.71 -0.91 -5.72
CA ARG A 333 -11.11 0.41 -5.18
C ARG A 333 -9.94 1.36 -5.05
N SER A 334 -8.82 0.89 -4.47
CA SER A 334 -7.61 1.68 -4.27
C SER A 334 -6.99 2.09 -5.61
N LEU A 335 -6.96 1.19 -6.59
CA LEU A 335 -6.43 1.50 -7.91
C LEU A 335 -7.30 2.51 -8.66
N LEU A 336 -8.62 2.32 -8.65
CA LEU A 336 -9.54 3.28 -9.25
C LEU A 336 -9.37 4.65 -8.59
N ALA A 337 -9.33 4.72 -7.27
CA ALA A 337 -9.15 5.97 -6.55
C ALA A 337 -7.84 6.69 -6.88
N TYR A 338 -6.74 5.93 -6.97
CA TYR A 338 -5.46 6.48 -7.42
C TYR A 338 -5.52 7.01 -8.86
N SER A 339 -6.13 6.25 -9.76
CA SER A 339 -6.14 6.56 -11.20
C SER A 339 -7.12 7.67 -11.60
N THR A 340 -8.19 7.89 -10.82
CA THR A 340 -9.19 8.93 -11.09
C THR A 340 -9.05 10.15 -10.19
N GLY A 341 -8.29 10.04 -9.09
CA GLY A 341 -8.11 11.14 -8.14
C GLY A 341 -9.31 11.38 -7.22
N ARG A 342 -10.27 10.46 -7.15
CA ARG A 342 -11.44 10.53 -6.24
C ARG A 342 -11.67 9.22 -5.50
N LEU A 343 -12.30 9.27 -4.32
CA LEU A 343 -12.70 8.06 -3.62
C LEU A 343 -13.86 7.36 -4.33
N MET A 344 -13.90 6.03 -4.21
CA MET A 344 -15.00 5.21 -4.72
C MET A 344 -16.21 5.30 -3.79
N GLU A 345 -17.36 5.61 -4.36
CA GLU A 345 -18.63 5.84 -3.67
C GLU A 345 -19.57 4.63 -3.82
N PRO A 346 -20.69 4.56 -3.07
CA PRO A 346 -21.67 3.48 -3.22
C PRO A 346 -22.19 3.29 -4.65
N ALA A 347 -22.23 4.36 -5.45
CA ALA A 347 -22.63 4.30 -6.86
C ALA A 347 -21.63 3.53 -7.74
N ASP A 348 -20.37 3.42 -7.34
CA ASP A 348 -19.31 2.72 -8.09
C ASP A 348 -19.32 1.20 -7.85
N GLU A 349 -20.04 0.70 -6.84
CA GLU A 349 -19.98 -0.69 -6.41
C GLU A 349 -20.34 -1.68 -7.52
N PHE A 350 -21.35 -1.36 -8.35
CA PHE A 350 -21.68 -2.20 -9.52
C PHE A 350 -20.57 -2.25 -10.56
N ALA A 351 -19.80 -1.18 -10.73
CA ALA A 351 -18.67 -1.18 -11.65
C ALA A 351 -17.51 -2.00 -11.08
N ILE A 352 -17.26 -1.90 -9.77
CA ILE A 352 -16.28 -2.70 -9.05
C ILE A 352 -16.62 -4.19 -9.15
N ASP A 353 -17.88 -4.58 -8.94
CA ASP A 353 -18.36 -5.97 -9.11
C ASP A 353 -18.06 -6.51 -10.51
N ARG A 354 -18.32 -5.71 -11.55
CA ARG A 354 -18.05 -6.09 -12.94
C ARG A 354 -16.56 -6.26 -13.20
N ILE A 355 -15.71 -5.39 -12.67
CA ILE A 355 -14.25 -5.50 -12.79
C ILE A 355 -13.79 -6.78 -12.09
N GLN A 356 -14.22 -6.99 -10.84
CA GLN A 356 -13.85 -8.16 -10.05
C GLN A 356 -14.20 -9.47 -10.77
N ALA A 357 -15.44 -9.61 -11.26
CA ALA A 357 -15.89 -10.80 -11.98
C ALA A 357 -15.10 -11.07 -13.28
N LYS A 358 -14.62 -10.02 -13.96
CA LYS A 358 -13.76 -10.17 -15.14
C LYS A 358 -12.34 -10.60 -14.75
N VAL A 359 -11.78 -9.99 -13.72
CA VAL A 359 -10.42 -10.29 -13.22
C VAL A 359 -10.35 -11.72 -12.67
N GLU A 360 -11.39 -12.20 -11.99
CA GLU A 360 -11.54 -13.59 -11.57
C GLU A 360 -11.48 -14.57 -12.75
N LYS A 361 -12.23 -14.29 -13.82
CA LYS A 361 -12.20 -15.10 -15.06
C LYS A 361 -10.84 -15.08 -15.76
N GLN A 362 -10.01 -14.06 -15.49
CA GLN A 362 -8.66 -13.92 -16.02
C GLN A 362 -7.57 -14.46 -15.06
N GLY A 363 -7.96 -15.18 -13.99
CA GLY A 363 -7.01 -15.79 -13.05
C GLY A 363 -6.45 -14.83 -12.01
N LEU A 364 -7.16 -13.74 -11.71
CA LEU A 364 -6.82 -12.75 -10.69
C LEU A 364 -5.49 -12.01 -10.91
N GLY A 365 -5.01 -11.95 -12.15
CA GLY A 365 -3.73 -11.31 -12.47
C GLY A 365 -3.69 -9.80 -12.20
N LEU A 366 -2.58 -9.28 -11.66
CA LEU A 366 -2.43 -7.85 -11.37
C LEU A 366 -2.50 -6.97 -12.62
N ARG A 367 -1.87 -7.37 -13.73
CA ARG A 367 -1.94 -6.63 -15.00
C ARG A 367 -3.38 -6.60 -15.52
N SER A 368 -4.06 -7.74 -15.46
CA SER A 368 -5.48 -7.86 -15.78
C SER A 368 -6.32 -6.90 -14.95
N LEU A 369 -6.13 -6.85 -13.63
CA LEU A 369 -6.81 -5.92 -12.74
C LEU A 369 -6.57 -4.46 -13.16
N VAL A 370 -5.31 -4.09 -13.43
CA VAL A 370 -4.97 -2.73 -13.87
C VAL A 370 -5.66 -2.37 -15.19
N VAL A 371 -5.60 -3.27 -16.17
CA VAL A 371 -6.24 -3.07 -17.48
C VAL A 371 -7.75 -2.93 -17.35
N GLU A 372 -8.43 -3.80 -16.58
CA GLU A 372 -9.89 -3.72 -16.41
C GLU A 372 -10.31 -2.45 -15.66
N CYS A 373 -9.53 -1.99 -14.68
CA CYS A 373 -9.78 -0.70 -14.02
C CYS A 373 -9.65 0.48 -14.99
N LEU A 374 -8.54 0.56 -15.73
CA LEU A 374 -8.26 1.67 -16.65
C LEU A 374 -9.10 1.63 -17.93
N THR A 375 -9.80 0.53 -18.20
CA THR A 375 -10.76 0.43 -19.31
C THR A 375 -12.21 0.50 -18.85
N SER A 376 -12.47 0.62 -17.54
CA SER A 376 -13.81 0.70 -16.96
C SER A 376 -14.55 2.00 -17.28
N ASP A 377 -15.88 1.98 -17.14
CA ASP A 377 -16.68 3.20 -17.23
C ASP A 377 -16.29 4.23 -16.18
N VAL A 378 -15.91 3.80 -14.96
CA VAL A 378 -15.48 4.69 -13.86
C VAL A 378 -14.27 5.51 -14.29
N PHE A 379 -13.26 4.87 -14.90
CA PHE A 379 -12.06 5.57 -15.34
C PHE A 379 -12.32 6.54 -16.51
N ARG A 380 -13.23 6.15 -17.41
CA ARG A 380 -13.62 6.95 -18.59
C ARG A 380 -14.64 8.04 -18.29
N SER A 381 -15.16 8.10 -17.07
CA SER A 381 -16.18 9.08 -16.67
C SER A 381 -15.58 10.16 -15.79
N ARG A 382 -16.29 11.29 -15.71
CA ARG A 382 -15.94 12.41 -14.81
C ARG A 382 -16.16 12.04 -13.35
#